data_AF-A0A6N7FJI0-F1
#
_entry.id   AF-A0A6N7FJI0-F1
#
_cell.length_a   1.000
_cell.length_b   1.000
_cell.length_c   1.000
_cell.angle_alpha   90.00
_cell.angle_beta   90.00
_cell.angle_gamma   90.00
#
_symmetry.space_group_name_H-M   'P 1'
#
loop_
_entity.id
_entity.type
_entity.pdbx_description
1 polymer ?
#
loop_
_entity_poly.entity_id
_entity_poly.type
_entity_poly.pdbx_seq_one_letter_code
_entity_poly.pdbx_strand_id
1 'polypeptide(L)'
;MPAATRPARAATSRSALVTRPPGQNGAGTAIGRDRTPQSPARAAITAARRHQREAARRPPSTDDRPVPGRPVARDTATTGGVPGPGATAAERNPLAVGVAIWLGSELMFFAGLFASFASLAASADQWPPPDVHLGVARSAAFTAVLLVSSLTVHLGARAAEGGRRDAALGWLAATVALGAGFLTNQVLEYRDLGFGIDTHAYGTIFYLLTGFHGLHVLAGLVLLALMARQFARATPGTTPRATEHVTVASWYWHFVDVVWVGVFTAVYLLS
;
A
#
# COMPACT_ATOMS: atom_id res chain seq x y z
N MET A 1 9.44 -46.74 51.07
CA MET A 1 9.82 -47.95 50.31
C MET A 1 9.97 -47.59 48.82
N PRO A 2 10.89 -48.26 48.09
CA PRO A 2 11.82 -47.60 47.17
C PRO A 2 11.57 -47.85 45.66
N ALA A 3 12.47 -47.26 44.87
CA ALA A 3 12.59 -47.20 43.41
C ALA A 3 12.89 -48.51 42.67
N ALA A 4 12.64 -48.53 41.36
CA ALA A 4 13.41 -49.25 40.31
C ALA A 4 12.99 -48.71 38.92
N THR A 5 13.70 -47.84 38.19
CA THR A 5 14.93 -47.98 37.38
C THR A 5 15.02 -49.14 36.36
N ARG A 6 14.88 -48.76 35.06
CA ARG A 6 15.68 -49.16 33.85
C ARG A 6 15.61 -50.63 33.36
N PRO A 7 16.01 -50.98 32.09
CA PRO A 7 17.07 -50.35 31.28
C PRO A 7 16.84 -50.15 29.77
N ALA A 8 17.82 -49.46 29.17
CA ALA A 8 18.08 -49.33 27.74
C ALA A 8 19.23 -50.27 27.30
N ARG A 9 19.21 -50.75 26.04
CA ARG A 9 20.32 -51.28 25.19
C ARG A 9 19.69 -51.89 23.93
N ALA A 10 20.27 -52.02 22.75
CA ALA A 10 21.55 -51.62 22.14
C ALA A 10 21.40 -51.81 20.61
N ALA A 11 22.24 -51.13 19.85
CA ALA A 11 22.38 -51.26 18.40
C ALA A 11 22.95 -52.61 17.95
N THR A 12 22.63 -53.02 16.72
CA THR A 12 23.54 -53.86 15.90
C THR A 12 23.29 -53.68 14.41
N SER A 13 24.36 -53.34 13.71
CA SER A 13 24.52 -53.25 12.26
C SER A 13 24.85 -54.64 11.68
N ARG A 14 24.41 -54.96 10.45
CA ARG A 14 25.02 -56.04 9.65
C ARG A 14 24.72 -55.91 8.14
N SER A 15 25.80 -55.73 7.38
CA SER A 15 25.90 -55.89 5.93
C SER A 15 25.57 -57.33 5.50
N ALA A 16 24.95 -57.48 4.33
CA ALA A 16 24.95 -58.73 3.57
C ALA A 16 25.17 -58.42 2.08
N LEU A 17 26.40 -58.72 1.67
CA LEU A 17 26.89 -58.90 0.30
C LEU A 17 26.17 -60.11 -0.33
N VAL A 18 25.53 -59.94 -1.49
CA VAL A 18 24.99 -61.08 -2.27
C VAL A 18 25.40 -60.96 -3.73
N THR A 19 25.75 -62.12 -4.24
CA THR A 19 26.56 -62.52 -5.39
C THR A 19 25.89 -62.39 -6.76
N ARG A 20 26.73 -62.26 -7.79
CA ARG A 20 26.42 -62.18 -9.23
C ARG A 20 26.48 -63.57 -9.88
N PRO A 21 25.62 -63.94 -10.85
CA PRO A 21 25.84 -65.11 -11.71
C PRO A 21 26.31 -64.73 -13.13
N PRO A 22 26.90 -65.68 -13.89
CA PRO A 22 27.61 -65.40 -15.15
C PRO A 22 26.82 -65.78 -16.43
N GLY A 23 27.09 -65.01 -17.49
CA GLY A 23 27.20 -65.45 -18.91
C GLY A 23 26.00 -66.03 -19.64
N GLN A 24 25.58 -65.36 -20.73
CA GLN A 24 25.40 -65.99 -22.06
C GLN A 24 25.22 -64.95 -23.17
N ASN A 25 25.84 -65.25 -24.32
CA ASN A 25 26.02 -64.43 -25.52
C ASN A 25 24.78 -64.43 -26.44
N GLY A 26 24.64 -63.40 -27.29
CA GLY A 26 23.87 -63.52 -28.53
C GLY A 26 23.24 -62.24 -29.07
N ALA A 27 23.92 -61.64 -30.05
CA ALA A 27 23.43 -60.88 -31.22
C ALA A 27 22.09 -60.10 -31.18
N GLY A 28 22.17 -58.82 -31.57
CA GLY A 28 21.16 -58.23 -32.45
C GLY A 28 20.65 -56.84 -32.08
N THR A 29 20.92 -55.89 -32.97
CA THR A 29 20.13 -54.68 -33.27
C THR A 29 20.53 -53.38 -32.55
N ALA A 30 21.18 -52.51 -33.34
CA ALA A 30 21.44 -51.12 -33.04
C ALA A 30 20.14 -50.34 -32.83
N ILE A 31 20.03 -49.63 -31.70
CA ILE A 31 19.03 -48.58 -31.48
C ILE A 31 19.79 -47.28 -31.17
N GLY A 32 19.55 -46.28 -32.01
CA GLY A 32 20.22 -45.00 -31.99
C GLY A 32 20.06 -44.26 -30.67
N ARG A 33 21.18 -43.74 -30.15
CA ARG A 33 21.14 -42.69 -29.13
C ARG A 33 20.86 -41.37 -29.82
N ASP A 34 19.65 -40.90 -29.60
CA ASP A 34 19.17 -39.59 -30.00
C ASP A 34 20.06 -38.51 -29.38
N ARG A 35 20.71 -37.70 -30.24
CA ARG A 35 21.48 -36.52 -29.82
C ARG A 35 20.48 -35.40 -29.60
N THR A 36 20.12 -35.14 -28.34
CA THR A 36 19.37 -33.94 -27.99
C THR A 36 20.14 -32.68 -28.43
N PRO A 37 19.54 -31.76 -29.23
CA PRO A 37 20.18 -30.54 -29.66
C PRO A 37 20.45 -29.61 -28.47
N GLN A 38 21.67 -29.07 -28.38
CA GLN A 38 21.98 -28.01 -27.43
C GLN A 38 21.12 -26.78 -27.73
N SER A 39 20.44 -26.27 -26.71
CA SER A 39 19.53 -25.11 -26.81
C SER A 39 20.20 -23.89 -27.47
N PRO A 40 19.55 -23.24 -28.46
CA PRO A 40 20.07 -22.06 -29.17
C PRO A 40 20.39 -20.87 -28.25
N ALA A 41 19.82 -20.83 -27.04
CA ALA A 41 20.08 -19.81 -26.03
C ALA A 41 21.54 -19.80 -25.53
N ARG A 42 22.19 -20.98 -25.44
CA ARG A 42 23.60 -21.06 -24.99
C ARG A 42 24.59 -20.59 -26.04
N ALA A 43 24.28 -20.80 -27.33
CA ALA A 43 25.10 -20.32 -28.43
C ALA A 43 25.07 -18.78 -28.54
N ALA A 44 23.89 -18.17 -28.35
CA ALA A 44 23.71 -16.71 -28.38
C ALA A 44 24.48 -15.98 -27.26
N ILE A 45 24.44 -16.52 -26.03
CA ILE A 45 25.17 -15.94 -24.88
C ILE A 45 26.69 -16.01 -25.08
N THR A 46 27.17 -17.06 -25.75
CA THR A 46 28.60 -17.23 -26.05
C THR A 46 29.07 -16.28 -27.15
N ALA A 47 28.22 -16.03 -28.17
CA ALA A 47 28.52 -15.07 -29.24
C ALA A 47 28.55 -13.61 -28.74
N ALA A 48 27.60 -13.23 -27.88
CA ALA A 48 27.54 -11.88 -27.29
C ALA A 48 28.79 -11.54 -26.46
N ARG A 49 29.31 -12.51 -25.69
CA ARG A 49 30.53 -12.33 -24.89
C ARG A 49 31.80 -12.20 -25.75
N ARG A 50 31.81 -12.76 -26.96
CA ARG A 50 32.95 -12.67 -27.89
C ARG A 50 33.04 -11.27 -28.51
N HIS A 51 31.92 -10.71 -28.97
CA HIS A 51 31.89 -9.35 -29.52
C HIS A 51 32.29 -8.28 -28.49
N GLN A 52 31.88 -8.44 -27.24
CA GLN A 52 32.22 -7.49 -26.17
C GLN A 52 33.72 -7.52 -25.81
N ARG A 53 34.36 -8.70 -25.93
CA ARG A 53 35.82 -8.85 -25.76
C ARG A 53 36.62 -8.33 -26.95
N GLU A 54 36.08 -8.36 -28.17
CA GLU A 54 36.72 -7.77 -29.36
C GLU A 54 36.63 -6.24 -29.36
N ALA A 55 35.52 -5.66 -28.89
CA ALA A 55 35.37 -4.21 -28.75
C ALA A 55 36.35 -3.62 -27.72
N ALA A 56 36.61 -4.33 -26.62
CA ALA A 56 37.55 -3.92 -25.58
C ALA A 56 39.04 -4.07 -25.97
N ARG A 57 39.34 -4.70 -27.10
CA ARG A 57 40.71 -4.92 -27.60
C ARG A 57 41.14 -3.92 -28.67
N ARG A 58 40.30 -2.96 -29.06
CA ARG A 58 40.68 -1.92 -30.02
C ARG A 58 41.62 -0.91 -29.36
N PRO A 59 42.82 -0.65 -29.91
CA PRO A 59 43.68 0.41 -29.41
C PRO A 59 43.05 1.79 -29.68
N PRO A 60 43.30 2.79 -28.83
CA PRO A 60 42.77 4.13 -29.02
C PRO A 60 43.33 4.75 -30.30
N SER A 61 42.45 5.29 -31.15
CA SER A 61 42.83 6.02 -32.36
C SER A 61 43.62 7.27 -31.99
N THR A 62 44.81 7.42 -32.57
CA THR A 62 45.77 8.51 -32.33
C THR A 62 45.40 9.84 -32.99
N ASP A 63 44.09 10.15 -33.14
CA ASP A 63 43.61 11.34 -33.85
C ASP A 63 42.69 12.25 -33.02
N ASP A 64 42.88 12.25 -31.70
CA ASP A 64 42.23 13.20 -30.78
C ASP A 64 43.28 13.98 -29.99
N ARG A 65 44.16 14.72 -30.70
CA ARG A 65 44.92 15.79 -30.06
C ARG A 65 44.16 17.10 -30.22
N PRO A 66 43.86 17.85 -29.14
CA PRO A 66 43.23 19.15 -29.26
C PRO A 66 44.18 20.12 -29.96
N VAL A 67 43.80 20.63 -31.13
CA VAL A 67 44.48 21.77 -31.76
C VAL A 67 43.94 23.05 -31.12
N PRO A 68 44.75 23.85 -30.40
CA PRO A 68 44.26 25.09 -29.79
C PRO A 68 44.04 26.16 -30.87
N GLY A 69 42.84 26.76 -30.91
CA GLY A 69 42.61 28.01 -31.64
C GLY A 69 41.48 28.03 -32.68
N ARG A 70 40.62 27.02 -32.77
CA ARG A 70 39.47 27.06 -33.69
C ARG A 70 38.15 27.30 -32.91
N PRO A 71 37.39 28.37 -33.20
CA PRO A 71 36.09 28.56 -32.59
C PRO A 71 35.16 27.43 -33.04
N VAL A 72 34.62 26.68 -32.08
CA VAL A 72 33.62 25.64 -32.32
C VAL A 72 32.32 26.34 -32.69
N ALA A 73 31.99 26.36 -33.97
CA ALA A 73 30.68 26.74 -34.46
C ALA A 73 29.64 25.80 -33.84
N ARG A 74 28.61 26.37 -33.21
CA ARG A 74 27.41 25.62 -32.82
C ARG A 74 26.64 25.30 -34.10
N ASP A 75 26.76 24.08 -34.58
CA ASP A 75 25.81 23.53 -35.54
C ASP A 75 24.52 23.17 -34.81
N THR A 76 23.53 24.05 -34.92
CA THR A 76 22.12 23.73 -34.67
C THR A 76 21.64 22.76 -35.76
N ALA A 77 21.96 21.48 -35.61
CA ALA A 77 21.39 20.41 -36.41
C ALA A 77 20.15 19.87 -35.71
N THR A 78 18.99 20.37 -36.13
CA THR A 78 17.66 19.79 -35.91
C THR A 78 17.66 18.34 -36.41
N THR A 79 17.88 17.38 -35.52
CA THR A 79 17.54 15.98 -35.80
C THR A 79 16.14 15.75 -35.24
N GLY A 80 15.15 15.81 -36.14
CA GLY A 80 13.81 15.33 -35.86
C GLY A 80 13.84 13.83 -35.57
N GLY A 81 14.01 13.48 -34.30
CA GLY A 81 13.72 12.14 -33.81
C GLY A 81 12.22 11.99 -33.65
N VAL A 82 11.62 11.08 -34.42
CA VAL A 82 10.27 10.56 -34.15
C VAL A 82 10.22 10.18 -32.66
N PRO A 83 9.30 10.73 -31.85
CA PRO A 83 9.12 10.26 -30.49
C PRO A 83 8.80 8.77 -30.55
N GLY A 84 9.70 7.93 -30.06
CA GLY A 84 9.41 6.51 -29.94
C GLY A 84 8.12 6.33 -29.11
N PRO A 85 7.24 5.37 -29.45
CA PRO A 85 6.10 5.01 -28.61
C PRO A 85 6.64 4.34 -27.34
N GLY A 86 7.11 5.17 -26.41
CA GLY A 86 7.82 4.75 -25.20
C GLY A 86 7.77 5.79 -24.08
N ALA A 87 7.11 6.93 -24.28
CA ALA A 87 6.57 7.73 -23.17
C ALA A 87 5.24 7.11 -22.69
N THR A 88 5.22 5.79 -22.54
CA THR A 88 4.06 5.05 -22.04
C THR A 88 4.08 5.15 -20.52
N ALA A 89 3.17 5.94 -19.97
CA ALA A 89 2.83 6.02 -18.55
C ALA A 89 4.03 6.21 -17.60
N ALA A 90 4.15 7.39 -16.99
CA ALA A 90 4.85 7.55 -15.72
C ALA A 90 4.66 6.28 -14.88
N GLU A 91 5.74 5.59 -14.50
CA GLU A 91 5.71 4.30 -13.82
C GLU A 91 4.81 4.43 -12.59
N ARG A 92 3.51 4.13 -12.75
CA ARG A 92 2.51 4.44 -11.74
C ARG A 92 2.74 3.45 -10.64
N ASN A 93 3.07 3.96 -9.46
CA ASN A 93 3.19 3.15 -8.26
C ASN A 93 1.91 2.28 -8.10
N PRO A 94 2.01 0.95 -8.22
CA PRO A 94 0.85 0.06 -8.20
C PRO A 94 0.11 0.11 -6.86
N LEU A 95 0.80 0.40 -5.75
CA LEU A 95 0.15 0.58 -4.44
C LEU A 95 -0.77 1.81 -4.46
N ALA A 96 -0.26 2.95 -4.93
CA ALA A 96 -1.03 4.19 -5.01
C ALA A 96 -2.26 4.05 -5.91
N VAL A 97 -2.11 3.37 -7.06
CA VAL A 97 -3.24 3.09 -7.97
C VAL A 97 -4.27 2.17 -7.30
N GLY A 98 -3.82 1.09 -6.66
CA GLY A 98 -4.70 0.17 -5.96
C GLY A 98 -5.50 0.84 -4.85
N VAL A 99 -4.84 1.68 -4.04
CA VAL A 99 -5.52 2.43 -2.98
C VAL A 99 -6.49 3.46 -3.55
N ALA A 100 -6.14 4.16 -4.63
CA ALA A 100 -7.06 5.11 -5.27
C ALA A 100 -8.35 4.42 -5.77
N ILE A 101 -8.23 3.25 -6.40
CA ILE A 101 -9.40 2.48 -6.86
C ILE A 101 -10.24 2.00 -5.68
N TRP A 102 -9.60 1.47 -4.63
CA TRP A 102 -10.30 1.04 -3.43
C TRP A 102 -11.03 2.21 -2.72
N LEU A 103 -10.38 3.37 -2.59
CA LEU A 103 -11.03 4.60 -2.10
C LEU A 103 -12.24 5.00 -2.95
N GLY A 104 -12.15 4.82 -4.26
CA GLY A 104 -13.28 5.02 -5.17
C GLY A 104 -14.47 4.10 -4.85
N SER A 105 -14.23 2.84 -4.50
CA SER A 105 -15.31 1.93 -4.07
C SER A 105 -15.92 2.31 -2.72
N GLU A 106 -15.10 2.76 -1.75
CA GLU A 106 -15.60 3.23 -0.45
C GLU A 106 -16.44 4.52 -0.61
N LEU A 107 -16.05 5.40 -1.55
CA LEU A 107 -16.87 6.58 -1.88
C LEU A 107 -18.26 6.18 -2.39
N MET A 108 -18.34 5.16 -3.25
CA MET A 108 -19.63 4.66 -3.75
C MET A 108 -20.46 4.01 -2.64
N PHE A 109 -19.82 3.30 -1.70
CA PHE A 109 -20.47 2.77 -0.51
C PHE A 109 -21.13 3.88 0.33
N PHE A 110 -20.39 4.95 0.65
CA PHE A 110 -20.95 6.08 1.39
C PHE A 110 -22.00 6.85 0.59
N ALA A 111 -21.83 6.99 -0.72
CA ALA A 111 -22.84 7.61 -1.59
C ALA A 111 -24.18 6.88 -1.50
N GLY A 112 -24.17 5.54 -1.40
CA GLY A 112 -25.38 4.75 -1.15
C GLY A 112 -26.04 5.09 0.19
N LEU A 113 -25.27 5.20 1.27
CA LEU A 113 -25.80 5.59 2.59
C LEU A 113 -26.37 7.02 2.59
N PHE A 114 -25.70 7.97 1.94
CA PHE A 114 -26.23 9.33 1.77
C PHE A 114 -27.51 9.36 0.94
N ALA A 115 -27.57 8.59 -0.14
CA ALA A 115 -28.78 8.49 -0.95
C ALA A 115 -29.95 7.89 -0.15
N SER A 116 -29.69 6.86 0.67
CA SER A 116 -30.69 6.32 1.60
C SER A 116 -31.14 7.37 2.62
N PHE A 117 -30.21 8.11 3.25
CA PHE A 117 -30.54 9.20 4.18
C PHE A 117 -31.44 10.25 3.53
N ALA A 118 -31.06 10.74 2.34
CA ALA A 118 -31.83 11.74 1.61
C ALA A 118 -33.22 11.19 1.20
N SER A 119 -33.30 9.92 0.80
CA SER A 119 -34.57 9.28 0.44
C SER A 119 -35.52 9.15 1.64
N LEU A 120 -35.00 8.83 2.83
CA LEU A 120 -35.79 8.77 4.06
C LEU A 120 -36.22 10.17 4.51
N ALA A 121 -35.32 11.14 4.42
CA ALA A 121 -35.63 12.54 4.74
C ALA A 121 -36.73 13.11 3.82
N ALA A 122 -36.68 12.79 2.53
CA ALA A 122 -37.66 13.26 1.54
C ALA A 122 -39.04 12.60 1.68
N SER A 123 -39.14 11.42 2.32
CA SER A 123 -40.40 10.71 2.52
C SER A 123 -41.03 10.92 3.89
N ALA A 124 -40.32 11.60 4.81
CA ALA A 124 -40.82 11.89 6.15
C ALA A 124 -41.59 13.22 6.17
N ASP A 125 -42.72 13.26 6.88
CA ASP A 125 -43.48 14.49 7.11
C ASP A 125 -42.70 15.49 7.96
N GLN A 126 -41.83 15.00 8.84
CA GLN A 126 -40.93 15.78 9.69
C GLN A 126 -39.57 15.09 9.78
N TRP A 127 -38.50 15.83 9.46
CA TRP A 127 -37.12 15.38 9.55
C TRP A 127 -36.29 16.50 10.21
N PRO A 128 -35.67 16.25 11.37
CA PRO A 128 -35.59 15.01 12.14
C PRO A 128 -36.87 14.80 12.97
N PRO A 129 -37.10 13.60 13.54
CA PRO A 129 -38.14 13.39 14.54
C PRO A 129 -38.02 14.36 15.75
N PRO A 130 -39.14 14.77 16.39
CA PRO A 130 -39.13 15.78 17.46
C PRO A 130 -38.27 15.43 18.69
N ASP A 131 -38.08 14.14 18.95
CA ASP A 131 -37.31 13.58 20.06
C ASP A 131 -35.79 13.56 19.81
N VAL A 132 -35.35 13.93 18.61
CA VAL A 132 -33.93 14.03 18.25
C VAL A 132 -33.36 15.39 18.68
N HIS A 133 -32.44 15.35 19.65
CA HIS A 133 -31.68 16.51 20.08
C HIS A 133 -30.19 16.24 19.92
N LEU A 134 -29.57 16.92 18.95
CA LEU A 134 -28.15 16.76 18.65
C LEU A 134 -27.31 17.89 19.27
N GLY A 135 -26.13 17.53 19.78
CA GLY A 135 -25.19 18.47 20.40
C GLY A 135 -24.39 19.28 19.38
N VAL A 136 -25.04 20.02 18.49
CA VAL A 136 -24.43 20.66 17.30
C VAL A 136 -23.13 21.42 17.62
N ALA A 137 -23.09 22.20 18.71
CA ALA A 137 -21.88 22.95 19.09
C ALA A 137 -20.69 22.05 19.45
N ARG A 138 -20.93 20.96 20.20
CA ARG A 138 -19.91 19.98 20.55
C ARG A 138 -19.42 19.26 19.30
N SER A 139 -20.34 18.81 18.45
CA SER A 139 -20.03 18.07 17.23
C SER A 139 -19.32 18.95 16.18
N ALA A 140 -19.63 20.25 16.14
CA ALA A 140 -18.91 21.22 15.32
C ALA A 140 -17.47 21.44 15.80
N ALA A 141 -17.25 21.56 17.12
CA ALA A 141 -15.91 21.70 17.68
C ALA A 141 -15.03 20.49 17.37
N PHE A 142 -15.56 19.27 17.53
CA PHE A 142 -14.82 18.05 17.21
C PHE A 142 -14.66 17.80 15.70
N THR A 143 -15.59 18.29 14.87
CA THR A 143 -15.40 18.38 13.42
C THR A 143 -14.21 19.29 13.07
N ALA A 144 -14.09 20.46 13.70
CA ALA A 144 -12.94 21.33 13.50
C ALA A 144 -11.62 20.66 13.94
N VAL A 145 -11.62 19.91 15.05
CA VAL A 145 -10.47 19.11 15.48
C VAL A 145 -10.07 18.08 14.41
N LEU A 146 -11.03 17.39 13.81
CA LEU A 146 -10.79 16.40 12.77
C LEU A 146 -10.20 17.07 11.50
N LEU A 147 -10.74 18.22 11.08
CA LEU A 147 -10.20 19.00 9.97
C LEU A 147 -8.77 19.50 10.23
N VAL A 148 -8.46 19.90 11.47
CA VAL A 148 -7.09 20.23 11.88
C VAL A 148 -6.19 18.99 11.81
N SER A 149 -6.70 17.80 12.13
CA SER A 149 -5.94 16.54 11.99
C SER A 149 -5.57 16.24 10.53
N SER A 150 -6.39 16.68 9.57
CA SER A 150 -6.08 16.63 8.14
C SER A 150 -4.81 17.43 7.82
N LEU A 151 -4.67 18.64 8.39
CA LEU A 151 -3.47 19.43 8.20
C LEU A 151 -2.25 18.73 8.82
N THR A 152 -2.39 18.13 10.01
CA THR A 152 -1.26 17.46 10.66
C THR A 152 -0.79 16.23 9.86
N VAL A 153 -1.70 15.43 9.29
CA VAL A 153 -1.28 14.26 8.49
C VAL A 153 -0.56 14.69 7.21
N HIS A 154 -1.01 15.77 6.57
CA HIS A 154 -0.39 16.34 5.38
C HIS A 154 1.03 16.84 5.67
N LEU A 155 1.21 17.55 6.79
CA LEU A 155 2.53 18.00 7.25
C LEU A 155 3.44 16.80 7.58
N GLY A 156 2.88 15.73 8.15
CA GLY A 156 3.58 14.48 8.40
C GLY A 156 4.09 13.81 7.13
N ALA A 157 3.22 13.68 6.12
CA ALA A 157 3.59 13.11 4.82
C ALA A 157 4.70 13.94 4.13
N ARG A 158 4.56 15.27 4.10
CA ARG A 158 5.62 16.15 3.54
C ARG A 158 6.93 16.09 4.32
N ALA A 159 6.88 15.94 5.64
CA ALA A 159 8.09 15.75 6.43
C ALA A 159 8.77 14.40 6.11
N ALA A 160 7.99 13.34 5.89
CA ALA A 160 8.51 12.03 5.48
C ALA A 160 9.16 12.07 4.08
N GLU A 161 8.54 12.75 3.13
CA GLU A 161 9.09 12.97 1.78
C GLU A 161 10.37 13.81 1.81
N GLY A 162 10.42 14.84 2.67
CA GLY A 162 11.61 15.66 2.89
C GLY A 162 12.71 15.01 3.74
N GLY A 163 12.58 13.73 4.10
CA GLY A 163 13.58 13.00 4.91
C GLY A 163 13.67 13.44 6.38
N ARG A 164 12.75 14.28 6.86
CA ARG A 164 12.72 14.80 8.24
C ARG A 164 11.96 13.82 9.15
N ARG A 165 12.65 12.75 9.55
CA ARG A 165 12.06 11.61 10.27
C ARG A 165 11.30 12.01 11.53
N ASP A 166 11.94 12.76 12.43
CA ASP A 166 11.36 13.08 13.74
C ASP A 166 10.14 14.00 13.61
N ALA A 167 10.21 14.97 12.69
CA ALA A 167 9.07 15.82 12.37
C ALA A 167 7.90 15.01 11.81
N ALA A 168 8.16 14.06 10.90
CA ALA A 168 7.12 13.21 10.34
C ALA A 168 6.43 12.38 11.43
N LEU A 169 7.20 11.74 12.32
CA LEU A 169 6.65 10.95 13.42
C LEU A 169 5.87 11.81 14.42
N GLY A 170 6.34 13.02 14.73
CA GLY A 170 5.63 13.97 15.59
C GLY A 170 4.26 14.35 15.02
N TRP A 171 4.19 14.69 13.73
CA TRP A 171 2.94 15.03 13.05
C TRP A 171 1.97 13.85 12.91
N LEU A 172 2.49 12.65 12.62
CA LEU A 172 1.68 11.43 12.58
C LEU A 172 1.11 11.09 13.96
N ALA A 173 1.91 11.23 15.02
CA ALA A 173 1.44 11.03 16.40
C ALA A 173 0.36 12.05 16.79
N ALA A 174 0.55 13.32 16.43
CA ALA A 174 -0.47 14.36 16.65
C ALA A 174 -1.79 14.01 15.92
N THR A 175 -1.72 13.56 14.67
CA THR A 175 -2.90 13.12 13.90
C THR A 175 -3.64 11.99 14.61
N VAL A 176 -2.91 10.96 15.05
CA VAL A 176 -3.50 9.81 15.77
C VAL A 176 -4.16 10.25 17.08
N ALA A 177 -3.55 11.17 17.82
CA ALA A 177 -4.12 11.70 19.06
C ALA A 177 -5.42 12.50 18.81
N LEU A 178 -5.43 13.37 17.80
CA LEU A 178 -6.61 14.17 17.44
C LEU A 178 -7.77 13.27 16.97
N GLY A 179 -7.49 12.30 16.10
CA GLY A 179 -8.51 11.35 15.64
C GLY A 179 -9.03 10.43 16.76
N ALA A 180 -8.18 10.01 17.71
CA ALA A 180 -8.62 9.26 18.89
C ALA A 180 -9.54 10.11 19.79
N GLY A 181 -9.24 11.40 19.94
CA GLY A 181 -10.10 12.35 20.64
C GLY A 181 -11.47 12.49 19.97
N PHE A 182 -11.50 12.63 18.65
CA PHE A 182 -12.73 12.63 17.86
C PHE A 182 -13.56 11.36 18.06
N LEU A 183 -12.94 10.18 17.95
CA LEU A 183 -13.65 8.90 18.12
C LEU A 183 -14.19 8.73 19.55
N THR A 184 -13.44 9.21 20.54
CA THR A 184 -13.90 9.22 21.95
C THR A 184 -15.13 10.11 22.11
N ASN A 185 -15.11 11.32 21.52
CA ASN A 185 -16.28 12.20 21.53
C ASN A 185 -17.49 11.54 20.84
N GLN A 186 -17.30 10.87 19.71
CA GLN A 186 -18.38 10.17 19.01
C GLN A 186 -19.05 9.11 19.90
N VAL A 187 -18.27 8.34 20.65
CA VAL A 187 -18.80 7.34 21.60
C VAL A 187 -19.54 8.00 22.76
N LEU A 188 -19.05 9.13 23.28
CA LEU A 188 -19.75 9.89 24.32
C LEU A 188 -21.07 10.45 23.80
N GLU A 189 -21.08 10.97 22.58
CA GLU A 189 -22.30 11.45 21.93
C GLU A 189 -23.35 10.35 21.84
N TYR A 190 -22.99 9.14 21.39
CA TYR A 190 -23.93 8.01 21.35
C TYR A 190 -24.52 7.63 22.71
N ARG A 191 -23.81 7.90 23.82
CA ARG A 191 -24.33 7.63 25.17
C ARG A 191 -25.32 8.69 25.64
N ASP A 192 -25.20 9.91 25.11
CA ASP A 192 -26.04 11.04 25.50
C ASP A 192 -27.32 11.13 24.65
N LEU A 193 -27.40 10.39 23.53
CA LEU A 193 -28.58 10.39 22.65
C LEU A 193 -29.76 9.68 23.31
N GLY A 194 -30.95 10.30 23.21
CA GLY A 194 -32.21 9.75 23.71
C GLY A 194 -32.86 8.69 22.81
N PHE A 195 -32.26 8.37 21.66
CA PHE A 195 -32.78 7.42 20.68
C PHE A 195 -31.72 6.38 20.27
N GLY A 196 -32.18 5.18 19.94
CA GLY A 196 -31.40 4.05 19.48
C GLY A 196 -31.51 3.80 17.97
N ILE A 197 -30.83 2.75 17.51
CA ILE A 197 -30.87 2.31 16.11
C ILE A 197 -32.25 1.78 15.69
N ASP A 198 -33.05 1.34 16.66
CA ASP A 198 -34.35 0.70 16.52
C ASP A 198 -35.53 1.63 16.85
N THR A 199 -35.28 2.88 17.26
CA THR A 199 -36.34 3.81 17.69
C THR A 199 -37.18 4.32 16.51
N HIS A 200 -36.52 4.77 15.44
CA HIS A 200 -37.18 5.30 14.24
C HIS A 200 -36.23 5.24 13.04
N ALA A 201 -36.76 5.41 11.83
CA ALA A 201 -35.99 5.33 10.59
C ALA A 201 -34.77 6.31 10.58
N TYR A 202 -34.92 7.51 11.16
CA TYR A 202 -33.80 8.45 11.36
C TYR A 202 -32.68 7.85 12.22
N GLY A 203 -33.00 7.15 13.31
CA GLY A 203 -32.01 6.58 14.23
C GLY A 203 -31.25 5.47 13.54
N THR A 204 -31.95 4.59 12.80
CA THR A 204 -31.31 3.55 11.99
C THR A 204 -30.30 4.15 11.02
N ILE A 205 -30.71 5.12 10.18
CA ILE A 205 -29.79 5.68 9.17
C ILE A 205 -28.70 6.56 9.80
N PHE A 206 -28.99 7.26 10.91
CA PHE A 206 -28.02 8.02 11.68
C PHE A 206 -26.88 7.12 12.18
N TYR A 207 -27.21 6.04 12.90
CA TYR A 207 -26.22 5.13 13.46
C TYR A 207 -25.48 4.34 12.37
N LEU A 208 -26.13 4.01 11.25
CA LEU A 208 -25.44 3.39 10.11
C LEU A 208 -24.44 4.36 9.49
N LEU A 209 -24.86 5.58 9.13
CA LEU A 209 -24.01 6.56 8.45
C LEU A 209 -22.83 6.98 9.33
N THR A 210 -23.11 7.39 10.58
CA THR A 210 -22.09 7.84 11.53
C THR A 210 -21.26 6.69 12.10
N GLY A 211 -21.85 5.49 12.27
CA GLY A 211 -21.17 4.30 12.76
C GLY A 211 -20.20 3.71 11.74
N PHE A 212 -20.61 3.56 10.48
CA PHE A 212 -19.69 3.13 9.41
C PHE A 212 -18.56 4.13 9.22
N HIS A 213 -18.86 5.43 9.29
CA HIS A 213 -17.81 6.44 9.28
C HIS A 213 -16.85 6.29 10.47
N GLY A 214 -17.36 6.13 11.70
CA GLY A 214 -16.55 5.92 12.90
C GLY A 214 -15.66 4.67 12.80
N LEU A 215 -16.16 3.59 12.18
CA LEU A 215 -15.36 2.39 11.88
C LEU A 215 -14.21 2.70 10.92
N HIS A 216 -14.44 3.52 9.89
CA HIS A 216 -13.39 3.97 8.97
C HIS A 216 -12.35 4.84 9.66
N VAL A 217 -12.77 5.75 10.54
CA VAL A 217 -11.84 6.54 11.37
C VAL A 217 -10.97 5.63 12.23
N LEU A 218 -11.57 4.63 12.89
CA LEU A 218 -10.83 3.64 13.69
C LEU A 218 -9.83 2.86 12.83
N ALA A 219 -10.25 2.37 11.66
CA ALA A 219 -9.37 1.67 10.73
C ALA A 219 -8.22 2.58 10.25
N GLY A 220 -8.50 3.86 10.01
CA GLY A 220 -7.51 4.88 9.67
C GLY A 220 -6.51 5.15 10.77
N LEU A 221 -6.95 5.22 12.02
CA LEU A 221 -6.07 5.38 13.18
C LEU A 221 -5.12 4.20 13.31
N VAL A 222 -5.64 2.98 13.15
CA VAL A 222 -4.81 1.76 13.15
C VAL A 222 -3.83 1.79 11.99
N LEU A 223 -4.27 2.13 10.78
CA LEU A 223 -3.42 2.22 9.60
C LEU A 223 -2.29 3.24 9.80
N LEU A 224 -2.62 4.46 10.22
CA LEU A 224 -1.65 5.52 10.49
C LEU A 224 -0.65 5.12 11.58
N ALA A 225 -1.12 4.51 12.68
CA ALA A 225 -0.24 4.04 13.74
C ALA A 225 0.72 2.93 13.25
N LEU A 226 0.24 2.00 12.43
CA LEU A 226 1.08 0.96 11.84
C LEU A 226 2.11 1.52 10.86
N MET A 227 1.70 2.48 10.01
CA MET A 227 2.61 3.13 9.05
C MET A 227 3.63 4.00 9.77
N ALA A 228 3.23 4.75 10.80
CA ALA A 228 4.14 5.50 11.66
C ALA A 228 5.15 4.56 12.35
N ARG A 229 4.70 3.42 12.87
CA ARG A 229 5.59 2.41 13.49
C ARG A 229 6.57 1.80 12.48
N GLN A 230 6.10 1.50 11.27
CA GLN A 230 6.96 0.99 10.20
C GLN A 230 7.99 2.04 9.79
N PHE A 231 7.56 3.29 9.59
CA PHE A 231 8.42 4.41 9.27
C PHE A 231 9.44 4.69 10.37
N ALA A 232 9.05 4.58 11.65
CA ALA A 232 9.95 4.69 12.80
C ALA A 232 11.02 3.60 12.87
N ARG A 233 10.81 2.45 12.20
CA ARG A 233 11.77 1.33 12.13
C ARG A 233 12.49 1.22 10.79
N ALA A 234 12.16 2.06 9.82
CA ALA A 234 12.77 2.06 8.51
C ALA A 234 14.28 2.35 8.58
N THR A 235 15.06 1.58 7.83
CA THR A 235 16.49 1.80 7.55
C THR A 235 16.65 2.49 6.19
N PRO A 236 17.81 3.11 5.87
CA PRO A 236 17.99 3.87 4.62
C PRO A 236 17.57 3.14 3.34
N GLY A 237 17.74 1.82 3.26
CA GLY A 237 17.30 1.02 2.09
C GLY A 237 15.79 0.76 2.01
N THR A 238 15.04 0.94 3.10
CA THR A 238 13.59 0.73 3.19
C THR A 238 12.80 2.03 3.34
N THR A 239 13.48 3.14 3.63
CA THR A 239 12.87 4.47 3.80
C THR A 239 12.01 4.89 2.61
N PRO A 240 12.42 4.75 1.34
CA PRO A 240 11.58 5.18 0.22
C PRO A 240 10.20 4.50 0.22
N ARG A 241 10.18 3.18 0.46
CA ARG A 241 8.93 2.40 0.56
C ARG A 241 8.11 2.79 1.78
N ALA A 242 8.76 3.01 2.93
CA ALA A 242 8.06 3.42 4.14
C ALA A 242 7.45 4.83 4.00
N THR A 243 8.13 5.76 3.32
CA THR A 243 7.60 7.08 2.96
C THR A 243 6.37 6.94 2.08
N GLU A 244 6.45 6.10 1.04
CA GLU A 244 5.33 5.83 0.14
C GLU A 244 4.09 5.30 0.87
N HIS A 245 4.28 4.38 1.82
CA HIS A 245 3.20 3.87 2.66
C HIS A 245 2.56 4.97 3.52
N VAL A 246 3.36 5.89 4.07
CA VAL A 246 2.85 7.05 4.83
C VAL A 246 2.06 7.99 3.91
N THR A 247 2.56 8.27 2.70
CA THR A 247 1.85 9.11 1.72
C THR A 247 0.49 8.51 1.36
N VAL A 248 0.43 7.22 1.05
CA VAL A 248 -0.83 6.56 0.70
C VAL A 248 -1.80 6.47 1.90
N ALA A 249 -1.29 6.26 3.11
CA ALA A 249 -2.12 6.31 4.33
C ALA A 249 -2.67 7.72 4.60
N SER A 250 -1.94 8.78 4.24
CA SER A 250 -2.44 10.16 4.34
C SER A 250 -3.62 10.42 3.41
N TRP A 251 -3.62 9.82 2.20
CA TRP A 251 -4.76 9.93 1.27
C TRP A 251 -6.02 9.28 1.84
N TYR A 252 -5.88 8.12 2.50
CA TYR A 252 -6.99 7.48 3.20
C TYR A 252 -7.54 8.37 4.32
N TRP A 253 -6.67 8.98 5.12
CA TRP A 253 -7.11 9.87 6.20
C TRP A 253 -7.88 11.09 5.67
N HIS A 254 -7.36 11.74 4.62
CA HIS A 254 -8.07 12.83 3.96
C HIS A 254 -9.42 12.40 3.38
N PHE A 255 -9.51 11.20 2.80
CA PHE A 255 -10.78 10.66 2.32
C PHE A 255 -11.80 10.52 3.45
N VAL A 256 -11.40 9.96 4.59
CA VAL A 256 -12.25 9.83 5.77
C VAL A 256 -12.73 11.22 6.21
N ASP A 257 -11.85 12.21 6.30
CA ASP A 257 -12.23 13.59 6.67
C ASP A 257 -13.26 14.20 5.70
N VAL A 258 -13.09 14.00 4.38
CA VAL A 258 -14.04 14.50 3.37
C VAL A 258 -15.42 13.85 3.53
N VAL A 259 -15.47 12.54 3.77
CA VAL A 259 -16.73 11.84 4.06
C VAL A 259 -17.38 12.42 5.32
N TRP A 260 -16.60 12.70 6.37
CA TRP A 260 -17.14 13.30 7.60
C TRP A 260 -17.77 14.67 7.35
N VAL A 261 -17.17 15.53 6.52
CA VAL A 261 -17.78 16.82 6.17
C VAL A 261 -19.15 16.62 5.53
N GLY A 262 -19.29 15.62 4.66
CA GLY A 262 -20.59 15.22 4.11
C GLY A 262 -21.57 14.76 5.19
N VAL A 263 -21.13 13.89 6.10
CA VAL A 263 -21.95 13.37 7.22
C VAL A 263 -22.40 14.52 8.12
N PHE A 264 -21.47 15.37 8.56
CA PHE A 264 -21.74 16.51 9.42
C PHE A 264 -22.75 17.46 8.77
N THR A 265 -22.59 17.75 7.48
CA THR A 265 -23.52 18.60 6.74
C THR A 265 -24.92 17.98 6.69
N ALA A 266 -25.03 16.71 6.31
CA ALA A 266 -26.32 16.04 6.18
C ALA A 266 -27.06 15.88 7.52
N VAL A 267 -26.34 15.57 8.59
CA VAL A 267 -26.91 15.15 9.89
C VAL A 267 -26.99 16.28 10.93
N TYR A 268 -26.13 17.29 10.87
CA TYR A 268 -26.12 18.34 11.90
C TYR A 268 -26.50 19.72 11.35
N LEU A 269 -26.39 19.95 10.04
CA LEU A 269 -26.73 21.23 9.43
C LEU A 269 -28.02 21.21 8.62
N LEU A 270 -28.33 20.09 7.95
CA LEU A 270 -29.48 19.97 7.04
C LEU A 270 -30.64 19.14 7.60
N SER A 271 -30.46 18.47 8.74
CA SER A 271 -31.56 17.83 9.47
C SER A 271 -31.99 18.74 10.60
#